data_AF-A0A6A4QP91-F1
#
_entry.id   AF-A0A6A4QP91-F1
#
_cell.length_a   1.000
_cell.length_b   1.000
_cell.length_c   1.000
_cell.angle_alpha   90.00
_cell.angle_beta   90.00
_cell.angle_gamma   90.00
#
_symmetry.space_group_name_H-M   'P 1'
#
loop_
_entity.id
_entity.type
_entity.pdbx_description
1 polymer ?
#
loop_
_entity_poly.entity_id
_entity_poly.type
_entity_poly.pdbx_seq_one_letter_code
_entity_poly.pdbx_strand_id
1 'polypeptide(L)'
;MARSAEYFEMFELVAKHGPGFKPPSYYEIRVKNLKEEVKFTHARLEEHKAEWKKVGCTIMTDGWTDKRMRTILNFLVHSPKGTVFLKSIDASHISKTADMIFKMIDEVVEEIGEDKVQVVTDNASNYKVAGEMLFKL
;
A
#
# COMPACT_ATOMS: atom_id res chain seq x y z
N MET A 1 3.84 16.37 -9.66
CA MET A 1 4.26 17.16 -8.48
C MET A 1 4.11 18.64 -8.73
N ALA A 2 4.88 19.29 -9.61
CA ALA A 2 4.78 20.75 -9.86
C ALA A 2 3.46 21.26 -10.51
N ARG A 3 2.44 20.40 -10.61
CA ARG A 3 1.10 20.70 -11.14
C ARG A 3 -0.02 20.32 -10.19
N SER A 4 0.29 19.76 -9.01
CA SER A 4 -0.73 19.37 -8.04
C SER A 4 -1.15 20.57 -7.20
N ALA A 5 -2.36 20.54 -6.63
CA ALA A 5 -2.88 21.64 -5.83
C ALA A 5 -2.00 21.90 -4.59
N GLU A 6 -1.51 20.83 -3.95
CA GLU A 6 -0.66 20.88 -2.76
C GLU A 6 0.67 21.57 -3.04
N TYR A 7 1.19 21.44 -4.26
CA TYR A 7 2.41 22.15 -4.67
C TYR A 7 2.19 23.65 -4.71
N PHE A 8 1.07 24.12 -5.26
CA PHE A 8 0.73 25.55 -5.28
C PHE A 8 0.44 26.07 -3.88
N GLU A 9 -0.34 25.34 -3.09
CA GLU A 9 -0.67 25.69 -1.70
C GLU A 9 0.61 25.82 -0.85
N MET A 10 1.57 24.91 -1.01
CA MET A 10 2.87 25.01 -0.33
C MET A 10 3.56 26.36 -0.64
N PHE A 11 3.60 26.78 -1.90
CA PHE A 11 4.23 28.06 -2.26
C PHE A 11 3.42 29.28 -1.81
N GLU A 12 2.09 29.20 -1.80
CA GLU A 12 1.24 30.25 -1.22
C GLU A 12 1.52 30.44 0.27
N LEU A 13 1.65 29.34 1.01
CA LEU A 13 2.00 29.37 2.44
C LEU A 13 3.39 29.95 2.67
N VAL A 14 4.37 29.60 1.84
CA VAL A 14 5.73 30.18 1.90
C VAL A 14 5.70 31.67 1.57
N ALA A 15 4.99 32.09 0.52
CA ALA A 15 4.85 33.49 0.15
C ALA A 15 4.17 34.32 1.25
N LYS A 16 3.13 33.76 1.88
CA LYS A 16 2.42 34.36 3.01
C LYS A 16 3.28 34.49 4.27
N HIS A 17 4.23 33.57 4.49
CA HIS A 17 5.20 33.68 5.58
C HIS A 17 6.15 34.88 5.38
N GLY A 18 6.51 35.18 4.14
CA GLY A 18 7.35 36.32 3.79
C GLY A 18 8.85 36.11 4.01
N PRO A 19 9.65 37.19 3.93
CA PRO A 19 11.10 37.13 4.08
C PRO A 19 11.51 36.52 5.44
N GLY A 20 12.47 35.58 5.42
CA GLY A 20 12.94 34.89 6.61
C GLY A 20 12.41 33.47 6.79
N PHE A 21 11.54 32.99 5.89
CA PHE A 21 11.15 31.59 5.83
C PHE A 21 12.38 30.67 5.76
N LYS A 22 12.43 29.67 6.64
CA LYS A 22 13.44 28.62 6.63
C LYS A 22 12.79 27.32 6.17
N PRO A 23 13.18 26.77 5.00
CA PRO A 23 12.66 25.49 4.57
C PRO A 23 13.09 24.38 5.53
N PRO A 24 12.30 23.30 5.67
CA PRO A 24 12.71 22.13 6.44
C PRO A 24 13.97 21.52 5.82
N SER A 25 14.87 21.06 6.68
CA SER A 25 16.09 20.37 6.29
C SER A 25 15.77 18.99 5.68
N TYR A 26 16.73 18.43 4.94
CA TYR A 26 16.62 17.06 4.41
C TYR A 26 16.32 16.03 5.52
N TYR A 27 16.89 16.21 6.71
CA TYR A 27 16.66 15.33 7.85
C TYR A 27 15.22 15.44 8.38
N GLU A 28 14.71 16.67 8.53
CA GLU A 28 13.33 16.89 9.00
C GLU A 28 12.33 16.23 8.04
N ILE A 29 12.47 16.47 6.74
CA ILE A 29 11.57 15.90 5.73
C ILE A 29 11.58 14.37 5.77
N ARG A 30 12.77 13.74 5.68
CA ARG A 30 12.87 12.28 5.52
C ARG A 30 12.62 11.49 6.79
N VAL A 31 12.73 12.11 7.97
CA VAL A 31 12.59 11.42 9.26
C VAL A 31 11.38 11.92 10.02
N LYS A 32 11.35 13.20 10.38
CA LYS A 32 10.33 13.74 11.28
C LYS A 32 8.99 13.84 10.56
N ASN A 33 8.93 14.62 9.48
CA ASN A 33 7.71 14.82 8.71
C ASN A 33 7.20 13.49 8.14
N LEU A 34 8.08 12.66 7.58
CA LEU A 34 7.67 11.34 7.08
C LEU A 34 7.02 10.46 8.16
N LYS A 35 7.61 10.39 9.37
CA LYS A 35 7.03 9.62 10.48
C LYS A 35 5.67 10.17 10.92
N GLU A 36 5.54 11.48 10.96
CA GLU A 36 4.27 12.15 11.26
C GLU A 36 3.21 11.81 10.20
N GLU A 37 3.52 11.94 8.92
CA GLU A 37 2.60 11.61 7.81
C GLU A 37 2.20 10.13 7.78
N VAL A 38 3.14 9.21 8.05
CA VAL A 38 2.84 7.78 8.18
C VAL A 38 1.87 7.54 9.32
N LYS A 39 2.07 8.18 10.48
CA LYS A 39 1.15 8.07 11.61
C LYS A 39 -0.24 8.61 11.27
N PHE A 40 -0.33 9.77 10.62
CA PHE A 40 -1.62 10.33 10.17
C PHE A 40 -2.33 9.43 9.16
N THR A 41 -1.58 8.87 8.22
CA THR A 41 -2.11 7.92 7.23
C THR A 41 -2.67 6.66 7.89
N HIS A 42 -1.94 6.08 8.85
CA HIS A 42 -2.43 4.93 9.61
C HIS A 42 -3.68 5.26 10.44
N ALA A 43 -3.75 6.45 11.05
CA ALA A 43 -4.95 6.86 11.77
C ALA A 43 -6.18 6.94 10.85
N ARG A 44 -6.02 7.46 9.63
CA ARG A 44 -7.09 7.47 8.61
C ARG A 44 -7.47 6.07 8.14
N LEU A 45 -6.52 5.14 8.09
CA LEU A 45 -6.73 3.76 7.69
C LEU A 45 -7.66 3.00 8.66
N GLU A 46 -7.68 3.36 9.95
CA GLU A 46 -8.50 2.68 10.94
C GLU A 46 -10.00 2.74 10.62
N GLU A 47 -10.48 3.83 9.99
CA GLU A 47 -11.87 3.90 9.53
C GLU A 47 -12.18 2.92 8.38
N HIS A 48 -11.20 2.63 7.52
CA HIS A 48 -11.33 1.61 6.47
C HIS A 48 -11.31 0.21 7.08
N LYS A 49 -10.38 -0.08 8.00
CA LYS A 49 -10.33 -1.37 8.71
C LYS A 49 -11.62 -1.66 9.48
N ALA A 50 -12.22 -0.65 10.10
CA ALA A 50 -13.50 -0.79 10.78
C ALA A 50 -14.64 -1.13 9.81
N GLU A 51 -14.60 -0.62 8.58
CA GLU A 51 -15.54 -0.98 7.51
C GLU A 51 -15.31 -2.42 7.02
N TRP A 52 -14.06 -2.80 6.78
CA TRP A 52 -13.70 -4.14 6.32
C TRP A 52 -14.25 -5.23 7.25
N LYS A 53 -14.15 -5.02 8.57
CA LYS A 53 -14.71 -5.94 9.58
C LYS A 53 -16.23 -6.08 9.52
N LYS A 54 -16.95 -5.07 9.04
CA LYS A 54 -18.42 -5.08 8.99
C LYS A 54 -18.92 -5.76 7.72
N VAL A 55 -18.44 -5.28 6.57
CA VAL A 55 -18.99 -5.62 5.25
C VAL A 55 -18.07 -6.50 4.40
N GLY A 56 -16.84 -6.75 4.87
CA GLY A 56 -15.81 -7.42 4.10
C GLY A 56 -14.98 -6.47 3.24
N CYS A 57 -14.03 -7.02 2.50
CA CYS A 57 -13.19 -6.28 1.57
C CYS A 57 -12.59 -7.18 0.49
N THR A 58 -12.13 -6.55 -0.59
CA THR A 58 -11.38 -7.21 -1.67
C THR A 58 -9.90 -6.81 -1.58
N ILE A 59 -9.03 -7.79 -1.33
CA ILE A 59 -7.59 -7.65 -1.47
C ILE A 59 -7.25 -7.80 -2.95
N MET A 60 -6.58 -6.80 -3.51
CA MET A 60 -6.07 -6.82 -4.89
C MET A 60 -4.56 -6.83 -4.84
N THR A 61 -3.94 -7.78 -5.51
CA THR A 61 -2.47 -7.87 -5.60
C THR A 61 -2.00 -7.96 -7.04
N ASP A 62 -0.94 -7.21 -7.32
CA ASP A 62 -0.25 -7.20 -8.62
C ASP A 62 1.25 -7.13 -8.40
N GLY A 63 1.99 -7.93 -9.17
CA GLY A 63 3.43 -8.03 -9.09
C GLY A 63 4.10 -7.57 -10.37
N TRP A 64 4.92 -6.53 -10.29
CA TRP A 64 5.69 -6.06 -11.44
C TRP A 64 7.18 -6.29 -11.24
N THR A 65 7.89 -6.55 -12.34
CA THR A 65 9.36 -6.66 -12.36
C THR A 65 9.94 -5.63 -13.31
N ASP A 66 10.93 -4.89 -12.82
CA ASP A 66 11.63 -3.90 -13.63
C ASP A 66 12.75 -4.51 -14.47
N LYS A 67 13.36 -3.70 -15.36
CA LYS A 67 14.48 -4.14 -16.22
C LYS A 67 15.75 -4.51 -15.45
N ARG A 68 15.82 -4.21 -14.15
CA ARG A 68 16.93 -4.54 -13.25
C ARG A 68 16.60 -5.76 -12.40
N MET A 69 15.57 -6.53 -12.76
CA MET A 69 15.11 -7.71 -12.05
C MET A 69 14.61 -7.43 -10.62
N ARG A 70 14.26 -6.17 -10.32
CA ARG A 70 13.61 -5.83 -9.06
C ARG A 70 12.14 -6.17 -9.16
N THR A 71 11.64 -6.95 -8.21
CA THR A 71 10.24 -7.38 -8.18
C THR A 71 9.56 -6.76 -6.99
N ILE A 72 8.41 -6.12 -7.23
CA ILE A 72 7.58 -5.56 -6.17
C ILE A 72 6.16 -6.10 -6.32
N LEU A 73 5.60 -6.63 -5.22
CA LEU A 73 4.19 -6.96 -5.12
C LEU A 73 3.47 -5.85 -4.37
N ASN A 74 2.43 -5.30 -4.97
CA ASN A 74 1.60 -4.26 -4.35
C ASN A 74 0.30 -4.88 -3.85
N PHE A 75 -0.11 -4.51 -2.63
CA PHE A 75 -1.39 -4.89 -2.05
C PHE A 75 -2.26 -3.67 -1.89
N LEU A 76 -3.46 -3.73 -2.47
CA LEU A 76 -4.53 -2.77 -2.28
C LEU A 76 -5.71 -3.48 -1.63
N VAL A 77 -6.47 -2.75 -0.83
CA VAL A 77 -7.69 -3.25 -0.21
C VAL A 77 -8.83 -2.35 -0.62
N HIS A 78 -9.85 -2.92 -1.25
CA HIS A 78 -11.05 -2.24 -1.69
C HIS A 78 -12.23 -2.58 -0.78
N SER A 79 -13.01 -1.57 -0.42
CA SER A 79 -14.32 -1.71 0.21
C SER A 79 -15.26 -0.60 -0.28
N PRO A 80 -16.56 -0.61 0.09
CA PRO A 80 -17.48 0.47 -0.27
C PRO A 80 -17.02 1.86 0.18
N LYS A 81 -16.20 1.95 1.24
CA LYS A 81 -15.60 3.21 1.70
C LYS A 81 -14.48 3.73 0.78
N GLY A 82 -13.91 2.86 -0.06
CA GLY A 82 -12.88 3.20 -1.05
C GLY A 82 -11.74 2.19 -1.09
N THR A 83 -10.80 2.45 -1.99
CA THR A 83 -9.58 1.65 -2.16
C THR A 83 -8.41 2.28 -1.42
N VAL A 84 -7.67 1.48 -0.66
CA VAL A 84 -6.46 1.90 0.03
C VAL A 84 -5.28 1.08 -0.45
N PHE A 85 -4.15 1.74 -0.72
CA PHE A 85 -2.87 1.06 -0.80
C PHE A 85 -2.46 0.61 0.61
N LEU A 86 -2.35 -0.70 0.81
CA LEU A 86 -2.01 -1.26 2.11
C LEU A 86 -0.50 -1.28 2.31
N LYS A 87 0.21 -2.00 1.43
CA LYS A 87 1.67 -2.14 1.47
C LYS A 87 2.20 -2.65 0.14
N SER A 88 3.52 -2.56 -0.02
CA SER A 88 4.26 -3.23 -1.09
C SER A 88 5.37 -4.10 -0.49
N ILE A 89 5.59 -5.27 -1.07
CA ILE A 89 6.65 -6.21 -0.65
C ILE A 89 7.73 -6.23 -1.73
N ASP A 90 8.99 -6.02 -1.34
CA ASP A 90 10.13 -6.25 -2.21
C ASP A 90 10.41 -7.76 -2.29
N ALA A 91 10.14 -8.34 -3.45
CA ALA A 91 10.34 -9.75 -3.77
C ALA A 91 11.49 -9.96 -4.75
N SER A 92 12.41 -9.00 -4.90
CA SER A 92 13.54 -9.09 -5.84
C SER A 92 14.46 -10.29 -5.57
N HIS A 93 14.54 -10.73 -4.31
CA HIS A 93 15.35 -11.88 -3.89
C HIS A 93 14.53 -13.17 -3.68
N ILE A 94 13.23 -13.10 -3.94
CA ILE A 94 12.31 -14.22 -3.74
C ILE A 94 12.07 -14.88 -5.10
N SER A 95 12.24 -16.19 -5.17
CA SER A 95 11.78 -16.94 -6.34
C SER A 95 10.27 -16.76 -6.44
N LYS A 96 9.79 -16.36 -7.63
CA LYS A 96 8.35 -16.14 -7.90
C LYS A 96 7.56 -17.45 -7.95
N THR A 97 7.79 -18.39 -7.04
CA THR A 97 7.05 -19.65 -6.97
C THR A 97 5.64 -19.41 -6.45
N ALA A 98 4.74 -20.34 -6.75
CA ALA A 98 3.37 -20.28 -6.24
C ALA A 98 3.34 -20.27 -4.70
N ASP A 99 4.17 -21.07 -4.03
CA ASP A 99 4.24 -21.13 -2.56
C ASP A 99 4.61 -19.80 -1.92
N MET A 100 5.56 -19.06 -2.53
CA MET A 100 5.99 -17.77 -2.00
C MET A 100 4.92 -16.70 -2.20
N ILE A 101 4.25 -16.70 -3.36
CA ILE A 101 3.11 -15.81 -3.63
C ILE A 101 1.96 -16.12 -2.68
N PHE A 102 1.63 -17.40 -2.52
CA PHE A 102 0.63 -17.88 -1.56
C PHE A 102 0.92 -17.34 -0.17
N LYS A 103 2.12 -17.58 0.37
CA LYS A 103 2.51 -17.12 1.70
C LYS A 103 2.39 -15.60 1.87
N MET A 104 2.81 -14.84 0.86
CA MET A 104 2.70 -13.37 0.89
C MET A 104 1.24 -12.89 0.89
N ILE A 105 0.35 -13.56 0.17
CA ILE A 105 -1.08 -13.23 0.17
C ILE A 105 -1.72 -13.65 1.49
N ASP A 106 -1.40 -14.84 1.98
CA ASP A 106 -1.91 -15.42 3.22
C ASP A 106 -1.58 -14.51 4.42
N GLU A 107 -0.33 -14.07 4.55
CA GLU A 107 0.07 -13.09 5.59
C GLU A 107 -0.74 -11.78 5.53
N VAL A 108 -1.19 -11.36 4.34
CA VAL A 108 -2.04 -10.16 4.18
C VAL A 108 -3.49 -10.44 4.56
N VAL A 109 -3.99 -11.63 4.22
CA VAL A 109 -5.32 -12.09 4.63
C VAL A 109 -5.38 -12.19 6.16
N GLU A 110 -4.37 -12.80 6.80
CA GLU A 110 -4.26 -12.89 8.27
C GLU A 110 -4.20 -11.49 8.94
N GLU A 111 -3.43 -10.55 8.37
CA GLU A 111 -3.32 -9.17 8.89
C GLU A 111 -4.68 -8.44 8.89
N ILE A 112 -5.50 -8.68 7.87
CA ILE A 112 -6.83 -8.05 7.72
C ILE A 112 -7.90 -8.80 8.52
N GLY A 113 -7.78 -10.13 8.59
CA GLY A 113 -8.77 -11.08 9.10
C GLY A 113 -9.48 -11.81 7.96
N GLU A 114 -9.70 -13.12 8.14
CA GLU A 114 -10.22 -14.02 7.10
C GLU A 114 -11.72 -13.85 6.81
N ASP A 115 -12.49 -13.25 7.71
CA ASP A 115 -13.94 -13.09 7.56
C ASP A 115 -14.28 -12.11 6.43
N LYS A 116 -15.08 -12.58 5.45
CA LYS A 116 -15.60 -11.80 4.31
C LYS A 116 -14.51 -11.13 3.45
N VAL A 117 -13.40 -11.83 3.24
CA VAL A 117 -12.34 -11.39 2.33
C VAL A 117 -12.47 -12.05 0.96
N GLN A 118 -12.31 -11.24 -0.08
CA GLN A 118 -12.08 -11.69 -1.45
C GLN A 118 -10.65 -11.37 -1.85
N VAL A 119 -9.98 -12.27 -2.56
CA VAL A 119 -8.65 -12.01 -3.15
C VAL A 119 -8.77 -11.95 -4.67
N VAL A 120 -8.20 -10.91 -5.27
CA VAL A 120 -8.07 -10.72 -6.72
C VAL A 120 -6.58 -10.61 -7.06
N THR A 121 -6.12 -11.51 -7.93
CA THR A 121 -4.73 -11.61 -8.35
C THR A 121 -4.59 -11.46 -9.87
N ASP A 122 -3.36 -11.34 -10.35
CA ASP A 122 -3.08 -11.44 -11.77
C ASP A 122 -3.33 -12.88 -12.32
N ASN A 123 -3.38 -13.00 -13.64
CA ASN A 123 -3.68 -14.27 -14.33
C ASN A 123 -2.43 -15.11 -14.64
N ALA A 124 -1.24 -14.76 -14.12
CA ALA A 124 -0.03 -15.53 -14.34
C ALA A 124 -0.09 -16.90 -13.64
N SER A 125 0.64 -17.88 -14.18
CA SER A 125 0.55 -19.29 -13.75
C SER A 125 0.74 -19.46 -12.24
N ASN A 126 1.71 -18.74 -11.65
CA ASN A 126 2.06 -18.91 -10.26
C ASN A 126 1.01 -18.26 -9.32
N TYR A 127 0.33 -17.20 -9.76
CA TYR A 127 -0.79 -16.62 -9.03
C TYR A 127 -2.04 -17.48 -9.07
N LYS A 128 -2.29 -18.19 -10.19
CA LYS A 128 -3.39 -19.18 -10.24
C LYS A 128 -3.19 -20.28 -9.21
N VAL A 129 -2.00 -20.89 -9.19
CA VAL A 129 -1.69 -21.97 -8.24
C VAL A 129 -1.74 -21.45 -6.80
N ALA A 130 -1.22 -20.25 -6.53
CA ALA A 130 -1.34 -19.62 -5.21
C ALA A 130 -2.81 -19.38 -4.82
N GLY A 131 -3.65 -18.95 -5.75
CA GLY A 131 -5.09 -18.81 -5.54
C GLY A 131 -5.76 -20.13 -5.19
N GLU A 132 -5.42 -21.21 -5.91
CA GLU A 132 -5.92 -22.56 -5.61
C GLU A 132 -5.45 -23.07 -4.24
N MET A 133 -4.27 -22.65 -3.76
CA MET A 133 -3.78 -22.96 -2.42
C MET A 133 -4.59 -22.22 -1.34
N LEU A 134 -4.92 -20.95 -1.54
CA LEU A 134 -5.74 -20.16 -0.60
C LEU A 134 -7.13 -20.76 -0.39
N PHE A 135 -7.76 -21.32 -1.43
CA PHE A 135 -9.07 -21.97 -1.31
C PHE A 135 -9.07 -23.30 -0.53
N LYS A 136 -7.90 -23.84 -0.19
CA LYS A 136 -7.75 -25.13 0.49
C LYS A 136 -7.40 -25.01 1.98
N LEU A 137 -7.24 -23.79 2.49
CA LEU A 137 -7.14 -23.50 3.92
C LEU A 137 -8.52 -23.67 4.58
#